data_AF-A0A9W7DNY3-F1
#
_entry.id   AF-A0A9W7DNY3-F1
#
_cell.length_a   1.000
_cell.length_b   1.000
_cell.length_c   1.000
_cell.angle_alpha   90.00
_cell.angle_beta   90.00
_cell.angle_gamma   90.00
#
_symmetry.space_group_name_H-M   'P 1'
#
loop_
_entity.id
_entity.type
_entity.pdbx_description
1 polymer ?
#
loop_
_entity_poly.entity_id
_entity_poly.type
_entity_poly.pdbx_seq_one_letter_code
_entity_poly.pdbx_strand_id
1 'polypeptide(L)' 'MKYTNFSVLLALVSTSMANALDALTDTNFKTACDLWVSDNTQARTTYGNIKDW' A
#
# COMPACT_ATOMS: atom_id res chain seq x y z
N MET A 1 -9.69 13.69 25.49
CA MET A 1 -10.50 14.00 24.27
C MET A 1 -9.94 15.28 23.68
N LYS A 2 -9.17 15.27 22.58
CA LYS A 2 -9.72 15.63 21.27
C LYS A 2 -8.80 15.37 20.06
N TYR A 3 -7.64 14.71 20.20
CA TYR A 3 -6.66 14.67 19.09
C TYR A 3 -6.60 13.37 18.28
N THR A 4 -7.21 12.27 18.75
CA THR A 4 -7.07 10.95 18.12
C THR A 4 -7.60 10.91 16.67
N ASN A 5 -8.59 11.73 16.32
CA ASN A 5 -9.24 11.62 15.00
C ASN A 5 -8.63 12.52 13.92
N PHE A 6 -7.98 13.63 14.29
CA PHE A 6 -7.35 14.54 13.30
C PHE A 6 -6.00 14.00 12.82
N SER A 7 -5.22 13.38 13.72
CA SER A 7 -3.98 12.70 13.35
C SER A 7 -4.22 11.48 12.46
N VAL A 8 -5.31 10.74 12.70
CA VAL A 8 -5.69 9.60 11.86
C VAL A 8 -6.21 10.05 10.50
N LEU A 9 -7.01 11.13 10.43
CA LEU A 9 -7.47 11.68 9.16
C LEU A 9 -6.30 12.26 8.34
N LEU A 10 -5.34 12.93 8.98
CA LEU A 10 -4.15 13.44 8.29
C LEU A 10 -3.26 12.29 7.79
N ALA A 11 -3.06 11.25 8.61
CA ALA A 11 -2.30 10.06 8.20
C ALA A 11 -2.95 9.30 7.04
N LEU A 12 -4.29 9.20 7.01
CA LEU A 12 -5.03 8.51 5.94
C LEU A 12 -5.11 9.33 4.64
N VAL A 13 -5.14 10.67 4.72
CA VAL A 13 -5.19 11.57 3.55
C VAL A 13 -3.80 11.76 2.92
N SER A 14 -2.72 11.64 3.70
CA SER A 14 -1.35 11.66 3.16
C SER A 14 -0.99 10.43 2.32
N THR A 15 -1.62 9.29 2.57
CA THR A 15 -1.33 8.02 1.86
C THR A 15 -2.20 7.77 0.62
N SER A 16 -3.18 8.63 0.33
CA SER A 16 -4.15 8.39 -0.76
C SER A 16 -3.93 9.23 -2.03
N MET A 17 -2.88 10.07 -2.10
CA MET A 17 -2.59 10.90 -3.28
C MET A 17 -1.12 10.98 -3.69
N ALA A 18 -0.30 9.96 -3.42
CA ALA A 18 1.07 9.84 -3.96
C ALA A 18 1.17 8.69 -4.98
N ASN A 19 0.13 8.51 -5.79
CA ASN A 19 0.15 7.59 -6.92
C ASN A 19 1.01 8.19 -8.04
N ALA A 20 2.32 7.88 -8.07
CA ALA A 20 3.10 7.55 -9.29
C ALA A 20 4.63 7.78 -9.24
N LEU A 21 5.29 8.10 -8.11
CA LEU A 21 6.76 8.26 -8.12
C LEU A 21 7.50 7.99 -6.79
N ASP A 22 6.98 7.11 -5.93
CA ASP A 22 7.82 6.56 -4.87
C ASP A 22 8.88 5.63 -5.48
N ALA A 23 10.13 5.78 -5.05
CA ALA A 23 11.21 4.89 -5.46
C ALA A 23 10.81 3.44 -5.21
N LEU A 24 11.03 2.57 -6.19
CA LEU A 24 10.84 1.13 -5.99
C LEU A 24 11.92 0.64 -5.03
N THR A 25 11.53 0.36 -3.78
CA THR A 25 12.41 -0.19 -2.75
C THR A 25 12.11 -1.65 -2.48
N ASP A 26 13.10 -2.37 -1.96
CA ASP A 26 12.94 -3.76 -1.50
C ASP A 26 11.77 -3.91 -0.51
N THR A 27 11.53 -2.89 0.33
CA THR A 27 10.41 -2.88 1.27
C THR A 27 9.06 -2.90 0.56
N ASN A 28 8.91 -2.13 -0.53
CA ASN A 28 7.67 -2.13 -1.31
C ASN A 28 7.45 -3.49 -1.99
N PHE A 29 8.50 -4.07 -2.58
CA PHE A 29 8.43 -5.41 -3.18
C PHE A 29 8.11 -6.48 -2.14
N LYS A 30 8.75 -6.44 -0.97
CA LYS A 30 8.47 -7.38 0.13
C LYS A 30 7.03 -7.27 0.61
N THR A 31 6.51 -6.04 0.75
CA THR A 31 5.11 -5.80 1.10
C THR A 31 4.17 -6.41 0.05
N ALA A 32 4.45 -6.23 -1.24
CA ALA A 32 3.65 -6.80 -2.31
C ALA A 32 3.72 -8.34 -2.33
N CYS A 33 4.90 -8.93 -2.12
CA CYS A 33 5.09 -10.38 -2.02
C CYS A 33 4.38 -11.00 -0.81
N ASP A 34 4.52 -10.39 0.36
CA ASP A 34 3.89 -10.86 1.59
C ASP A 34 2.35 -10.80 1.44
N LEU A 35 1.82 -9.79 0.73
CA LEU A 35 0.41 -9.72 0.38
C LEU A 35 0.00 -10.82 -0.61
N TRP A 36 0.79 -11.10 -1.64
CA TRP A 36 0.51 -12.20 -2.59
C TRP A 36 0.42 -13.57 -1.91
N VAL A 37 1.27 -13.82 -0.93
CA VAL A 37 1.29 -15.09 -0.17
C VAL A 37 0.07 -15.19 0.77
N SER A 38 -0.35 -14.08 1.37
CA SER A 38 -1.42 -14.05 2.38
C SER A 38 -2.83 -13.89 1.79
N ASP A 39 -3.00 -13.02 0.79
CA ASP A 39 -4.25 -12.79 0.05
C ASP A 39 -3.97 -12.43 -1.42
N ASN A 40 -3.93 -13.46 -2.25
CA ASN A 40 -3.70 -13.31 -3.69
C ASN A 40 -4.80 -12.48 -4.40
N THR A 41 -6.04 -12.49 -3.89
CA THR A 41 -7.17 -11.81 -4.52
C THR A 41 -7.03 -10.30 -4.33
N GLN A 42 -6.71 -9.88 -3.10
CA GLN A 42 -6.39 -8.49 -2.80
C GLN A 42 -5.13 -8.05 -3.54
N ALA A 43 -4.06 -8.86 -3.55
CA ALA A 43 -2.82 -8.53 -4.24
C ALA A 43 -3.00 -8.29 -5.75
N ARG A 44 -3.79 -9.15 -6.43
CA ARG A 44 -4.10 -8.98 -7.86
C ARG A 44 -4.89 -7.71 -8.16
N THR A 45 -5.71 -7.24 -7.21
CA THR A 45 -6.47 -6.00 -7.35
C THR A 45 -5.56 -4.77 -7.18
N THR A 46 -4.64 -4.80 -6.22
CA THR A 46 -3.76 -3.67 -5.88
C THR A 46 -2.56 -3.54 -6.82
N TYR A 47 -1.94 -4.66 -7.20
CA TYR A 47 -0.64 -4.69 -7.88
C TYR A 47 -0.67 -5.39 -9.25
N GLY A 48 -1.81 -5.98 -9.67
CA GLY A 48 -1.89 -6.79 -10.88
C GLY A 48 -1.22 -8.16 -10.72
N ASN A 49 -1.25 -9.02 -11.75
CA ASN A 49 -0.70 -10.38 -11.65
C ASN A 49 0.82 -10.39 -11.49
N ILE A 50 1.33 -11.17 -10.54
CA ILE A 50 2.77 -11.29 -10.25
C ILE A 50 3.61 -11.82 -11.43
N LYS A 51 3.01 -12.55 -12.37
CA LYS A 51 3.70 -13.03 -13.59
C LYS A 51 4.03 -11.91 -14.59
N ASP A 52 3.40 -10.74 -14.43
CA ASP A 52 3.51 -9.61 -15.35
C ASP A 52 4.42 -8.49 -14.80
N TRP A 53 5.01 -8.70 -13.61
CA TRP A 53 5.87 -7.75 -12.91
C TRP A 53 7.32 -7.78 -13.41
#